data_AF-A0A2W4PYP8-F1
#
_entry.id   AF-A0A2W4PYP8-F1
#
_cell.length_a   1.000
_cell.length_b   1.000
_cell.length_c   1.000
_cell.angle_alpha   90.00
_cell.angle_beta   90.00
_cell.angle_gamma   90.00
#
_symmetry.space_group_name_H-M   'P 1'
#
loop_
_entity.id
_entity.type
_entity.pdbx_description
1 polymer ?
#
loop_
_entity_poly.entity_id
_entity_poly.type
_entity_poly.pdbx_seq_one_letter_code
_entity_poly.pdbx_strand_id
1 'polypeptide(L)'
;MAAGPLPRRVELRGFELLRDRLAAGRPVLLLGAHQSNWDWGMYAVACSLGFPFDAAYKPLKSASAHRAMVALRSRWGVNLVPAKQLLADLLQRRHEVRVIAMLADQAPRTSEHQHWLTFLGRDTAFYLGPEQMARATRYAAVYVSMRRLKRGHYEARCHLLAEAHERLAPGEFTARYAALVERDVLAHPEEWTWGHRRWKQQRPA
;
A
#
# COMPACT_ATOMS: atom_id res chain seq x y z
N MET A 1 19.41 0.75 -15.28
CA MET A 1 18.26 1.57 -15.76
C MET A 1 18.52 3.01 -15.38
N ALA A 2 18.42 3.95 -16.32
CA ALA A 2 18.61 5.37 -16.01
C ALA A 2 17.50 5.84 -15.05
N ALA A 3 17.88 6.39 -13.89
CA ALA A 3 16.93 6.97 -12.95
C ALA A 3 16.13 8.07 -13.67
N GLY A 4 14.81 7.90 -13.78
CA GLY A 4 13.92 8.94 -14.31
C GLY A 4 13.95 10.22 -13.44
N PRO A 5 13.24 11.30 -13.79
CA PRO A 5 13.28 12.56 -13.03
C PRO A 5 12.62 12.52 -11.64
N LEU A 6 11.96 11.42 -11.28
CA LEU A 6 11.18 11.26 -10.04
C LEU A 6 11.97 11.18 -8.73
N PRO A 7 13.15 10.51 -8.66
CA PRO A 7 13.96 10.47 -7.43
C PRO A 7 14.42 11.85 -6.96
N ARG A 8 14.42 12.86 -7.84
CA ARG A 8 14.73 14.25 -7.46
C ARG A 8 13.57 14.99 -6.81
N ARG A 9 12.35 14.46 -6.90
CA ARG A 9 11.11 15.09 -6.39
C ARG A 9 10.50 14.37 -5.20
N VAL A 10 10.91 13.14 -4.93
CA VAL A 10 10.44 12.35 -3.80
C VAL A 10 11.65 11.92 -3.00
N GLU A 11 11.76 12.43 -1.77
CA GLU A 11 12.76 11.99 -0.80
C GLU A 11 12.30 10.67 -0.17
N LEU A 12 13.18 9.66 -0.19
CA LEU A 12 12.92 8.37 0.44
C LEU A 12 13.57 8.31 1.83
N ARG A 13 12.77 8.01 2.86
CA ARG A 13 13.22 7.83 4.26
C ARG A 13 12.85 6.43 4.75
N GLY A 14 13.71 5.80 5.56
CA GLY A 14 13.44 4.45 6.08
C GLY A 14 13.47 3.35 5.00
N PHE A 15 13.96 3.67 3.80
CA PHE A 15 13.89 2.83 2.60
C PHE A 15 14.71 1.54 2.73
N GLU A 16 15.72 1.55 3.59
CA GLU A 16 16.49 0.40 4.03
C GLU A 16 15.61 -0.75 4.55
N LEU A 17 14.44 -0.46 5.14
CA LEU A 17 13.50 -1.48 5.59
C LEU A 17 13.05 -2.41 4.45
N LEU A 18 12.90 -1.86 3.23
CA LEU A 18 12.57 -2.61 2.03
C LEU A 18 13.83 -3.23 1.42
N ARG A 19 14.84 -2.38 1.15
CA ARG A 19 16.06 -2.78 0.43
C ARG A 19 16.77 -3.93 1.12
N ASP A 20 16.97 -3.86 2.43
CA ASP A 20 17.80 -4.82 3.14
C ASP A 20 17.12 -6.20 3.21
N ARG A 21 15.78 -6.23 3.29
CA ARG A 21 14.99 -7.48 3.25
C ARG A 21 15.02 -8.11 1.87
N LEU A 22 14.86 -7.31 0.82
CA LEU A 22 14.95 -7.80 -0.57
C LEU A 22 16.36 -8.29 -0.90
N ALA A 23 17.41 -7.57 -0.47
CA ALA A 23 18.80 -8.01 -0.63
C ALA A 23 19.09 -9.33 0.10
N ALA A 24 18.39 -9.59 1.22
CA ALA A 24 18.44 -10.87 1.93
C ALA A 24 17.57 -11.98 1.28
N GLY A 25 17.06 -11.76 0.06
CA GLY A 25 16.25 -12.74 -0.67
C GLY A 25 14.82 -12.88 -0.13
N ARG A 26 14.31 -11.90 0.62
CA ARG A 26 12.99 -11.96 1.27
C ARG A 26 12.03 -10.97 0.61
N PRO A 27 10.88 -11.43 0.06
CA PRO A 27 9.84 -10.54 -0.42
C PRO A 27 9.24 -9.69 0.71
N VAL A 28 8.66 -8.55 0.35
CA VAL A 28 8.10 -7.60 1.32
C VAL A 28 6.73 -7.12 0.88
N LEU A 29 5.79 -7.05 1.84
CA LEU A 29 4.51 -6.37 1.64
C LEU A 29 4.70 -4.87 1.89
N LEU A 30 4.24 -4.05 0.95
CA LEU A 30 4.28 -2.59 1.06
C LEU A 30 2.85 -2.04 1.09
N LEU A 31 2.46 -1.41 2.19
CA LEU A 31 1.15 -0.82 2.35
C LEU A 31 1.26 0.70 2.28
N GLY A 32 0.30 1.36 1.63
CA GLY A 32 0.14 2.81 1.68
C GLY A 32 -1.32 3.20 1.83
N ALA A 33 -1.57 4.51 1.89
CA ALA A 33 -2.92 5.08 1.87
C ALA A 33 -3.14 5.95 0.63
N HIS A 34 -4.39 6.30 0.32
CA HIS A 34 -4.73 7.31 -0.68
C HIS A 34 -4.46 8.73 -0.14
N GLN A 35 -3.22 8.95 0.31
CA GLN A 35 -2.68 10.15 0.92
C GLN A 35 -1.68 10.80 -0.05
N SER A 36 -1.78 12.12 -0.22
CA SER A 36 -0.90 12.93 -1.05
C SER A 36 -0.76 12.35 -2.47
N ASN A 37 0.44 12.37 -3.06
CA ASN A 37 0.70 11.77 -4.37
C ASN A 37 1.27 10.34 -4.25
N TRP A 38 0.42 9.38 -3.91
CA TRP A 38 0.83 7.97 -3.71
C TRP A 38 1.42 7.32 -4.98
N ASP A 39 0.99 7.72 -6.19
CA ASP A 39 1.55 7.20 -7.44
C ASP A 39 3.03 7.61 -7.59
N TRP A 40 3.38 8.85 -7.22
CA TRP A 40 4.79 9.27 -7.18
C TRP A 40 5.59 8.51 -6.12
N GLY A 41 5.00 8.24 -4.95
CA GLY A 41 5.63 7.41 -3.91
C GLY A 41 5.93 5.99 -4.41
N MET A 42 4.95 5.36 -5.05
CA MET A 42 5.09 4.04 -5.68
C MET A 42 6.27 4.01 -6.67
N TYR A 43 6.34 4.98 -7.58
CA TYR A 43 7.42 5.03 -8.56
C TYR A 43 8.78 5.35 -7.95
N ALA A 44 8.83 6.26 -6.96
CA ALA A 44 10.08 6.58 -6.27
C ALA A 44 10.66 5.33 -5.62
N VAL A 45 9.83 4.54 -4.95
CA VAL A 45 10.22 3.25 -4.37
C VAL A 45 10.64 2.26 -5.47
N ALA A 46 9.77 2.01 -6.46
CA ALA A 46 10.04 1.02 -7.51
C ALA A 46 11.33 1.32 -8.29
N CYS A 47 11.57 2.58 -8.68
CA CYS A 47 12.78 2.98 -9.40
C CYS A 47 14.06 2.91 -8.55
N SER A 48 13.95 2.96 -7.22
CA SER A 48 15.09 2.98 -6.32
C SER A 48 15.48 1.60 -5.79
N LEU A 49 14.60 0.60 -5.90
CA LEU A 49 14.82 -0.72 -5.32
C LEU A 49 15.71 -1.62 -6.19
N GLY A 50 15.54 -1.58 -7.51
CA GLY A 50 16.19 -2.54 -8.40
C GLY A 50 15.63 -3.97 -8.33
N PHE A 51 14.50 -4.16 -7.65
CA PHE A 51 13.76 -5.43 -7.56
C PHE A 51 12.42 -5.33 -8.28
N PRO A 52 11.81 -6.46 -8.71
CA PRO A 52 10.46 -6.47 -9.24
C PRO A 52 9.47 -5.84 -8.25
N PHE A 53 8.50 -5.09 -8.78
CA PHE A 53 7.52 -4.37 -8.00
C PHE A 53 6.13 -4.65 -8.54
N ASP A 54 5.33 -5.36 -7.76
CA ASP A 54 3.92 -5.60 -8.06
C ASP A 54 3.05 -4.61 -7.30
N ALA A 55 2.07 -4.01 -7.97
CA ALA A 55 1.07 -3.15 -7.33
C ALA A 55 -0.34 -3.67 -7.57
N ALA A 56 -1.07 -3.84 -6.49
CA ALA A 56 -2.49 -4.16 -6.51
C ALA A 56 -3.29 -3.04 -7.16
N TYR A 57 -4.20 -3.38 -8.06
CA TYR A 57 -5.13 -2.40 -8.62
C TYR A 57 -6.53 -2.96 -8.83
N LYS A 58 -7.49 -2.07 -9.00
CA LYS A 58 -8.85 -2.42 -9.40
C LYS A 58 -9.06 -2.10 -10.88
N PRO A 59 -9.39 -3.09 -11.73
CA PRO A 59 -9.77 -2.82 -13.12
C PRO A 59 -10.89 -1.78 -13.21
N LEU A 60 -10.72 -0.81 -14.11
CA LEU A 60 -11.70 0.24 -14.35
C LEU A 60 -12.74 -0.27 -15.34
N LYS A 61 -14.00 0.17 -15.18
CA LYS A 61 -15.10 -0.23 -16.08
C LYS A 61 -14.91 0.30 -17.50
N SER A 62 -14.40 1.52 -17.63
CA SER A 62 -14.10 2.11 -18.94
C SER A 62 -12.81 1.52 -19.48
N ALA A 63 -12.87 0.89 -20.65
CA ALA A 63 -11.73 0.25 -21.29
C ALA A 63 -10.63 1.26 -21.66
N SER A 64 -10.98 2.47 -22.12
CA SER A 64 -9.99 3.51 -22.44
C SER A 64 -9.27 4.02 -21.20
N ALA A 65 -10.02 4.32 -20.13
CA ALA A 65 -9.44 4.74 -18.85
C ALA A 65 -8.58 3.63 -18.23
N HIS A 66 -9.02 2.38 -18.33
CA HIS A 66 -8.26 1.22 -17.87
C HIS A 66 -6.91 1.11 -18.59
N ARG A 67 -6.90 1.16 -19.94
CA ARG A 67 -5.66 1.13 -20.73
C ARG A 67 -4.74 2.28 -20.39
N ALA A 68 -5.27 3.50 -20.25
CA ALA A 68 -4.48 4.68 -19.89
C ALA A 68 -3.85 4.55 -18.49
N MET A 69 -4.63 4.09 -17.50
CA MET A 69 -4.14 3.85 -16.14
C MET A 69 -3.05 2.78 -16.12
N VAL A 70 -3.23 1.67 -16.84
CA VAL A 70 -2.23 0.59 -16.91
C VAL A 70 -0.94 1.10 -17.58
N ALA A 71 -1.06 1.76 -18.73
CA ALA A 71 0.10 2.33 -19.43
C ALA A 71 0.87 3.33 -18.58
N LEU A 72 0.17 4.19 -17.83
CA LEU A 72 0.79 5.13 -16.89
C LEU A 72 1.52 4.35 -15.79
N ARG A 73 0.79 3.55 -15.01
CA ARG A 73 1.30 2.89 -13.80
C ARG A 73 2.37 1.85 -14.08
N SER A 74 2.41 1.22 -15.26
CA SER A 74 3.45 0.26 -15.62
C SER A 74 4.69 0.86 -16.29
N ARG A 75 4.70 2.19 -16.55
CA ARG A 75 5.77 2.87 -17.29
C ARG A 75 7.19 2.63 -16.76
N TRP A 76 7.35 2.45 -15.46
CA TRP A 76 8.66 2.27 -14.82
C TRP A 76 8.84 0.88 -14.20
N GLY A 77 8.31 -0.16 -14.86
CA GLY A 77 8.53 -1.55 -14.48
C GLY A 77 7.66 -2.04 -13.33
N VAL A 78 6.65 -1.26 -12.92
CA VAL A 78 5.63 -1.71 -11.98
C VAL A 78 4.66 -2.65 -12.69
N ASN A 79 4.61 -3.89 -12.21
CA ASN A 79 3.66 -4.88 -12.68
C ASN A 79 2.33 -4.70 -11.94
N LEU A 80 1.23 -4.55 -12.68
CA LEU A 80 -0.08 -4.33 -12.10
C LEU A 80 -0.84 -5.63 -11.97
N VAL A 81 -1.19 -6.00 -10.74
CA VAL A 81 -1.93 -7.23 -10.44
C VAL A 81 -3.35 -6.88 -9.98
N PRO A 82 -4.42 -7.42 -10.59
CA PRO A 82 -5.77 -7.20 -10.11
C PRO A 82 -5.92 -7.62 -8.65
N ALA A 83 -6.45 -6.75 -7.79
CA ALA A 83 -6.51 -6.96 -6.34
C ALA A 83 -7.23 -8.27 -5.93
N LYS A 84 -8.21 -8.72 -6.73
CA LYS A 84 -8.91 -10.00 -6.51
C LYS A 84 -8.04 -11.23 -6.76
N GLN A 85 -6.99 -11.10 -7.56
CA GLN A 85 -6.07 -12.18 -7.92
C GLN A 85 -4.77 -12.13 -7.09
N LEU A 86 -4.54 -11.03 -6.35
CA LEU A 86 -3.26 -10.75 -5.71
C LEU A 86 -2.81 -11.85 -4.74
N LEU A 87 -3.70 -12.39 -3.90
CA LEU A 87 -3.34 -13.46 -2.97
C LEU A 87 -2.93 -14.75 -3.71
N ALA A 88 -3.65 -15.12 -4.77
CA ALA A 88 -3.34 -16.31 -5.55
C ALA A 88 -1.99 -16.15 -6.26
N ASP A 89 -1.77 -14.99 -6.90
CA ASP A 89 -0.52 -14.62 -7.56
C ASP A 89 0.68 -14.62 -6.60
N LEU A 90 0.51 -14.05 -5.41
CA LEU A 90 1.48 -14.02 -4.32
C LEU A 90 1.91 -15.44 -3.91
N LEU A 91 0.94 -16.36 -3.75
CA LEU A 91 1.20 -17.74 -3.34
C LEU A 91 1.87 -18.57 -4.46
N GLN A 92 1.49 -18.34 -5.71
CA GLN A 92 2.06 -19.01 -6.89
C GLN A 92 3.51 -18.58 -7.12
N ARG A 93 3.79 -17.29 -7.03
CA ARG A 93 5.12 -16.72 -7.27
C ARG A 93 5.87 -16.42 -5.97
N ARG A 94 5.62 -17.18 -4.90
CA ARG A 94 6.22 -16.96 -3.56
C ARG A 94 7.74 -17.05 -3.49
N HIS A 95 8.37 -17.63 -4.51
CA HIS A 95 9.81 -17.81 -4.62
C HIS A 95 10.51 -16.59 -5.25
N GLU A 96 9.76 -15.67 -5.86
CA GLU A 96 10.33 -14.45 -6.44
C GLU A 96 10.54 -13.39 -5.36
N VAL A 97 11.74 -12.83 -5.30
CA VAL A 97 12.08 -11.74 -4.39
C VAL A 97 11.57 -10.42 -4.98
N ARG A 98 10.44 -9.94 -4.47
CA ARG A 98 9.77 -8.75 -4.99
C ARG A 98 9.04 -7.97 -3.90
N VAL A 99 8.66 -6.73 -4.25
CA VAL A 99 7.69 -5.95 -3.46
C VAL A 99 6.29 -6.25 -3.95
N ILE A 100 5.37 -6.41 -3.00
CA ILE A 100 3.94 -6.52 -3.27
C ILE A 100 3.23 -5.35 -2.58
N ALA A 101 2.86 -4.34 -3.37
CA ALA A 101 2.33 -3.07 -2.91
C ALA A 101 0.79 -3.00 -3.00
N MET A 102 0.15 -2.38 -2.01
CA MET A 102 -1.30 -2.16 -2.02
C MET A 102 -1.71 -0.92 -1.19
N LEU A 103 -2.83 -0.31 -1.57
CA LEU A 103 -3.52 0.69 -0.76
C LEU A 103 -4.73 0.03 -0.08
N ALA A 104 -4.91 0.26 1.22
CA ALA A 104 -5.90 -0.49 2.02
C ALA A 104 -6.79 0.38 2.93
N ASP A 105 -6.76 1.71 2.78
CA ASP A 105 -7.47 2.69 3.61
C ASP A 105 -8.94 2.92 3.20
N GLN A 106 -9.38 2.36 2.06
CA GLN A 106 -10.77 2.50 1.61
C GLN A 106 -11.71 1.47 2.23
N ALA A 107 -12.96 1.90 2.44
CA ALA A 107 -13.98 1.07 3.06
C ALA A 107 -14.40 -0.13 2.18
N PRO A 108 -14.62 -1.30 2.79
CA PRO A 108 -15.21 -2.42 2.10
C PRO A 108 -16.57 -2.11 1.49
N ARG A 109 -16.85 -2.72 0.34
CA ARG A 109 -18.16 -2.62 -0.33
C ARG A 109 -18.91 -3.94 -0.37
N THR A 110 -18.18 -5.04 -0.51
CA THR A 110 -18.73 -6.35 -0.88
C THR A 110 -17.98 -7.49 -0.19
N SER A 111 -17.14 -7.20 0.81
CA SER A 111 -16.38 -8.23 1.50
C SER A 111 -17.09 -8.57 2.80
N GLU A 112 -17.39 -9.84 2.98
CA GLU A 112 -17.89 -10.39 4.25
C GLU A 112 -16.78 -10.44 5.30
N HIS A 113 -15.52 -10.48 4.88
CA HIS A 113 -14.35 -10.49 5.75
C HIS A 113 -13.82 -9.08 5.97
N GLN A 114 -14.39 -8.42 6.96
CA GLN A 114 -14.07 -7.06 7.35
C GLN A 114 -13.76 -6.97 8.84
N HIS A 115 -12.83 -6.09 9.20
CA HIS A 115 -12.49 -5.81 10.59
C HIS A 115 -13.02 -4.43 10.97
N TRP A 116 -13.82 -4.37 12.03
CA TRP A 116 -14.40 -3.13 12.54
C TRP A 116 -13.46 -2.50 13.56
N LEU A 117 -13.16 -1.22 13.37
CA LEU A 117 -12.34 -0.42 14.27
C LEU A 117 -12.79 1.04 14.25
N THR A 118 -12.40 1.80 15.26
CA THR A 118 -12.62 3.25 15.29
C THR A 118 -11.50 3.94 14.50
N PHE A 119 -11.86 4.73 13.51
CA PHE A 119 -10.93 5.48 12.65
C PHE A 119 -11.45 6.90 12.42
N LEU A 120 -10.62 7.88 12.74
CA LEU A 120 -10.90 9.31 12.86
C LEU A 120 -12.13 9.55 13.76
N GLY A 121 -12.14 8.89 14.92
CA GLY A 121 -13.19 9.01 15.93
C GLY A 121 -14.53 8.38 15.55
N ARG A 122 -14.60 7.57 14.49
CA ARG A 122 -15.85 6.97 14.00
C ARG A 122 -15.65 5.50 13.64
N ASP A 123 -16.61 4.66 14.03
CA ASP A 123 -16.59 3.24 13.68
C ASP A 123 -16.65 3.04 12.17
N THR A 124 -15.76 2.19 11.67
CA THR A 124 -15.70 1.85 10.25
C THR A 124 -15.06 0.48 10.04
N ALA A 125 -15.38 -0.14 8.90
CA ALA A 125 -14.80 -1.42 8.50
C ALA A 125 -13.53 -1.23 7.65
N PHE A 126 -12.56 -2.11 7.80
CA PHE A 126 -11.39 -2.24 6.93
C PHE A 126 -11.38 -3.61 6.25
N TYR A 127 -10.82 -3.68 5.04
CA TYR A 127 -10.58 -4.97 4.38
C TYR A 127 -9.49 -5.75 5.12
N LEU A 128 -9.72 -7.05 5.36
CA LEU A 128 -8.73 -7.95 5.95
C LEU A 128 -7.70 -8.51 4.96
N GLY A 129 -7.81 -8.16 3.66
CA GLY A 129 -6.93 -8.69 2.61
C GLY A 129 -5.43 -8.59 2.91
N PRO A 130 -4.91 -7.40 3.28
CA PRO A 130 -3.48 -7.26 3.59
C PRO A 130 -3.04 -8.10 4.80
N GLU A 131 -3.87 -8.18 5.85
CA GLU A 131 -3.61 -9.01 7.02
C GLU A 131 -3.59 -10.50 6.68
N GLN A 132 -4.54 -10.95 5.85
CA GLN A 132 -4.57 -12.32 5.35
C GLN A 132 -3.33 -12.66 4.52
N MET A 133 -2.86 -11.73 3.68
CA MET A 133 -1.62 -11.90 2.91
C MET A 133 -0.41 -11.98 3.83
N ALA A 134 -0.28 -11.06 4.79
CA ALA A 134 0.82 -11.06 5.76
C ALA A 134 0.88 -12.38 6.55
N ARG A 135 -0.27 -12.88 7.01
CA ARG A 135 -0.37 -14.16 7.73
C ARG A 135 -0.04 -15.36 6.83
N ALA A 136 -0.51 -15.36 5.59
CA ALA A 136 -0.31 -16.47 4.66
C ALA A 136 1.15 -16.60 4.21
N THR A 137 1.84 -15.47 3.99
CA THR A 137 3.23 -15.48 3.50
C THR A 137 4.27 -15.38 4.60
N ARG A 138 3.89 -14.84 5.76
CA ARG A 138 4.80 -14.48 6.85
C ARG A 138 5.90 -13.49 6.44
N TYR A 139 5.65 -12.72 5.37
CA TYR A 139 6.55 -11.64 4.95
C TYR A 139 6.51 -10.50 5.96
N ALA A 140 7.61 -9.76 6.04
CA ALA A 140 7.56 -8.46 6.70
C ALA A 140 6.61 -7.53 5.93
N ALA A 141 5.95 -6.64 6.67
CA ALA A 141 5.13 -5.60 6.11
C ALA A 141 5.68 -4.23 6.49
N VAL A 142 5.71 -3.34 5.51
CA VAL A 142 6.16 -1.96 5.65
C VAL A 142 5.03 -1.05 5.21
N TYR A 143 4.74 -0.03 6.00
CA TYR A 143 3.85 1.07 5.63
C TYR A 143 4.67 2.22 5.05
N VAL A 144 4.25 2.78 3.92
CA VAL A 144 4.82 4.01 3.35
C VAL A 144 3.87 5.18 3.56
N SER A 145 4.32 6.11 4.41
CA SER A 145 3.72 7.44 4.56
C SER A 145 4.14 8.31 3.38
N MET A 146 3.22 9.11 2.85
CA MET A 146 3.49 10.06 1.77
C MET A 146 2.94 11.43 2.13
N ARG A 147 3.80 12.46 2.06
CA ARG A 147 3.41 13.86 2.30
C ARG A 147 4.12 14.82 1.36
N ARG A 148 3.49 15.96 1.09
CA ARG A 148 4.11 17.07 0.35
C ARG A 148 4.98 17.91 1.29
N LEU A 149 6.19 18.21 0.86
CA LEU A 149 7.09 19.13 1.57
C LEU A 149 6.91 20.57 1.07
N LYS A 150 6.76 20.71 -0.25
CA LYS A 150 6.49 21.97 -0.96
C LYS A 150 5.95 21.65 -2.34
N ARG A 151 5.57 22.65 -3.13
CA ARG A 151 5.03 22.45 -4.49
C ARG A 151 5.94 21.53 -5.32
N GLY A 152 5.40 20.39 -5.73
CA GLY A 152 6.10 19.41 -6.57
C GLY A 152 7.24 18.64 -5.92
N HIS A 153 7.38 18.69 -4.59
CA HIS A 153 8.38 17.95 -3.81
C HIS A 153 7.72 17.25 -2.61
N TYR A 154 8.09 16.00 -2.40
CA TYR A 154 7.41 15.10 -1.46
C TYR A 154 8.43 14.29 -0.64
N GLU A 155 7.97 13.74 0.48
CA GLU A 155 8.69 12.75 1.28
C GLU A 155 7.85 11.46 1.31
N ALA A 156 8.48 10.33 1.00
CA ALA A 156 7.95 9.00 1.20
C ALA A 156 8.75 8.32 2.32
N ARG A 157 8.10 8.03 3.44
CA ARG A 157 8.72 7.48 4.65
C ARG A 157 8.21 6.08 4.94
N CYS A 158 9.13 5.12 4.96
CA CYS A 158 8.83 3.74 5.31
C CYS A 158 8.82 3.56 6.84
N HIS A 159 7.82 2.85 7.33
CA HIS A 159 7.64 2.45 8.71
C HIS A 159 7.43 0.95 8.74
N LEU A 160 8.11 0.25 9.66
CA LEU A 160 7.82 -1.16 9.88
C LEU A 160 6.40 -1.30 10.42
N LEU A 161 5.58 -2.11 9.76
CA LEU A 161 4.21 -2.42 10.18
C LEU A 161 4.15 -3.76 10.92
N ALA A 162 4.87 -4.76 10.40
CA ALA A 162 5.02 -6.07 11.03
C ALA A 162 6.35 -6.72 10.61
N GLU A 163 7.00 -7.42 11.53
CA GLU A 163 8.17 -8.24 11.21
C GLU A 163 7.80 -9.52 10.47
N ALA A 164 8.78 -10.09 9.77
CA ALA A 164 8.63 -11.41 9.19
C ALA A 164 8.37 -12.45 10.29
N HIS A 165 7.40 -13.34 10.07
CA HIS A 165 6.96 -14.34 11.04
C HIS A 165 6.40 -13.80 12.38
N GLU A 166 6.14 -12.50 12.49
CA GLU A 166 5.49 -11.93 13.68
C GLU A 166 4.10 -12.56 13.87
N ARG A 167 3.81 -12.98 15.11
CA ARG A 167 2.51 -13.56 15.47
C ARG A 167 1.62 -12.44 16.00
N LEU A 168 0.71 -11.98 15.17
CA LEU A 168 -0.27 -10.95 15.50
C LEU A 168 -1.62 -11.59 15.81
N ALA A 169 -2.35 -11.01 16.77
CA ALA A 169 -3.73 -11.40 17.01
C ALA A 169 -4.62 -11.01 15.79
N PRO A 170 -5.74 -11.73 15.55
CA PRO A 170 -6.67 -11.35 14.48
C PRO A 170 -7.10 -9.88 14.60
N GLY A 171 -6.97 -9.12 13.52
CA GLY A 171 -7.26 -7.69 13.47
C GLY A 171 -6.14 -6.75 13.91
N GLU A 172 -5.11 -7.24 14.61
CA GLU A 172 -4.03 -6.39 15.14
C GLU A 172 -3.19 -5.75 14.02
N PHE A 173 -2.87 -6.52 12.97
CA PHE A 173 -2.21 -5.98 11.78
C PHE A 173 -3.01 -4.82 11.17
N THR A 174 -4.32 -5.04 11.02
CA THR A 174 -5.24 -4.03 10.45
C THR A 174 -5.33 -2.80 11.35
N ALA A 175 -5.37 -2.98 12.68
CA ALA A 175 -5.38 -1.88 13.64
C ALA A 175 -4.08 -1.05 13.59
N ARG A 176 -2.91 -1.71 13.55
CA ARG A 176 -1.61 -1.02 13.39
C ARG A 176 -1.55 -0.22 12.08
N TYR A 177 -2.03 -0.81 10.99
CA TYR A 177 -2.12 -0.11 9.71
C TYR A 177 -3.05 1.11 9.79
N ALA A 178 -4.26 0.94 10.34
CA ALA A 178 -5.22 2.02 10.48
C ALA A 178 -4.68 3.17 11.33
N ALA A 179 -3.95 2.88 12.42
CA ALA A 179 -3.32 3.91 13.26
C ALA A 179 -2.26 4.73 12.51
N LEU A 180 -1.46 4.10 11.65
CA LEU A 180 -0.48 4.80 10.81
C LEU A 180 -1.14 5.69 9.76
N VAL A 181 -2.22 5.21 9.14
CA VAL A 181 -3.02 6.03 8.22
C VAL A 181 -3.66 7.19 8.97
N GLU A 182 -4.25 6.95 10.13
CA GLU A 182 -4.92 7.97 10.94
C GLU A 182 -3.95 9.07 11.35
N ARG A 183 -2.74 8.70 11.80
CA ARG A 183 -1.66 9.64 12.09
C ARG A 183 -1.35 10.54 10.90
N ASP A 184 -1.21 9.97 9.70
CA ASP A 184 -0.87 10.72 8.49
C ASP A 184 -2.00 11.66 8.06
N VAL A 185 -3.25 11.20 8.16
CA VAL A 185 -4.44 12.01 7.87
C VAL A 185 -4.59 13.15 8.89
N LEU A 186 -4.36 12.92 10.18
CA LEU A 186 -4.43 13.96 11.19
C LEU A 186 -3.31 15.00 11.04
N ALA A 187 -2.12 14.57 10.60
CA ALA A 187 -1.00 15.48 10.35
C ALA A 187 -1.20 16.37 9.11
N HIS A 188 -1.80 15.80 8.05
CA HIS A 188 -2.01 16.47 6.76
C HIS A 188 -3.40 16.16 6.19
N PRO A 189 -4.48 16.65 6.82
CA PRO A 189 -5.85 16.27 6.45
C PRO A 189 -6.17 16.67 5.02
N GLU A 190 -5.67 17.81 4.53
CA GLU A 190 -5.89 18.28 3.16
C GLU A 190 -5.34 17.36 2.07
N GLU A 191 -4.46 16.42 2.42
CA GLU A 191 -3.81 15.53 1.47
C GLU A 191 -4.47 14.15 1.36
N TRP A 192 -5.45 13.84 2.21
CA TRP A 192 -6.20 12.58 2.08
C TRP A 192 -7.31 12.67 1.04
N THR A 193 -7.60 11.56 0.34
CA THR A 193 -8.64 11.51 -0.70
C THR A 193 -10.06 11.45 -0.10
N TRP A 194 -10.54 12.57 0.44
CA TRP A 194 -11.86 12.70 1.09
C TRP A 194 -13.08 12.40 0.20
N GLY A 195 -12.90 12.38 -1.12
CA GLY A 195 -13.99 12.03 -2.06
C GLY A 195 -14.51 10.60 -1.90
N HIS A 196 -13.74 9.70 -1.27
CA HIS A 196 -14.21 8.35 -0.97
C HIS A 196 -15.18 8.35 0.22
N ARG A 197 -16.39 7.78 0.05
CA ARG A 197 -17.37 7.58 1.14
C ARG A 197 -16.88 6.50 2.12
N ARG A 198 -16.00 6.87 3.06
CA ARG A 198 -15.39 5.98 4.05
C ARG A 198 -16.40 5.44 5.08
N TRP A 199 -17.21 6.32 5.67
CA TRP A 199 -18.20 5.96 6.71
C TRP A 199 -19.59 5.71 6.14
N LYS A 200 -19.69 4.84 5.12
CA LYS A 200 -20.97 4.47 4.49
C LYS A 200 -21.62 3.23 5.10
N GLN A 201 -20.84 2.42 5.82
CA GLN A 201 -21.31 1.21 6.50
C GLN A 201 -21.53 1.53 7.97
N GLN A 202 -22.55 0.94 8.57
CA GLN A 202 -22.79 0.96 10.01
C GLN A 202 -22.36 -0.38 10.60
N ARG A 203 -21.77 -0.34 11.80
CA ARG A 203 -21.38 -1.55 12.52
C ARG A 203 -22.64 -2.36 12.80
N PRO A 204 -22.70 -3.65 12.41
CA PRO A 204 -23.80 -4.52 12.81
C PRO A 204 -23.94 -4.51 14.33
N ALA A 205 -25.18 -4.52 14.81
CA ALA A 205 -25.50 -4.62 16.23
C ALA A 205 -25.01 -5.93 16.83
#